data_AF-A0A966Q387-F1
#
_entry.id   AF-A0A966Q387-F1
#
_cell.length_a   1.000
_cell.length_b   1.000
_cell.length_c   1.000
_cell.angle_alpha   90.00
_cell.angle_beta   90.00
_cell.angle_gamma   90.00
#
_symmetry.space_group_name_H-M   'P 1'
#
loop_
_entity.id
_entity.type
_entity.pdbx_description
1 polymer ?
#
loop_
_entity_poly.entity_id
_entity_poly.type
_entity_poly.pdbx_seq_one_letter_code
_entity_poly.pdbx_strand_id
1 'polypeptide(L)'
;MPNWIRNNVEFSGNEEVIARMKEEIKSEDRVIDFNKIAPIPIELVDTQSPTRIISQEEYDQQEERIAKGELTDSEKQWGLSRGLTQELADEYRAKFGHSDWYGWQNANWGTKWNASDSEDYGDFIEFNTAWATPFYLLVALSKKYPEVRFSVRYADEDFGHNVGEFVLQNGEEVECNIPEGGTYEAYVMAMDIQYGGVDEYFDCNEEIFNELWDDEEELGNYISMMIDIAYDHDCYPYEDCEYHKLVLERFKEKAIADEKFELVALIQKELDKVIEE
;
A
#
# COMPACT_ATOMS: atom_id res chain seq x y z
N MET A 1 -12.38 -6.75 1.20
CA MET A 1 -11.87 -5.54 0.52
C MET A 1 -10.39 -5.78 0.25
N PRO A 2 -9.78 -5.17 -0.77
CA PRO A 2 -8.32 -5.26 -0.86
C PRO A 2 -7.67 -4.45 0.26
N ASN A 3 -6.46 -4.83 0.63
CA ASN A 3 -5.55 -3.94 1.32
C ASN A 3 -5.02 -2.90 0.34
N TRP A 4 -4.88 -1.66 0.79
CA TRP A 4 -4.33 -0.56 -0.01
C TRP A 4 -2.89 -0.27 0.37
N ILE A 5 -2.08 -0.04 -0.66
CA ILE A 5 -0.67 0.33 -0.53
C ILE A 5 -0.54 1.79 -0.90
N ARG A 6 -0.04 2.62 0.02
CA ARG A 6 0.38 3.99 -0.30
C ARG A 6 1.69 3.93 -1.05
N ASN A 7 1.79 4.68 -2.15
CA ASN A 7 3.00 4.79 -2.97
C ASN A 7 3.37 6.26 -3.12
N ASN A 8 4.62 6.60 -2.81
CA ASN A 8 5.20 7.91 -3.02
C ASN A 8 6.30 7.75 -4.09
N VAL A 9 6.12 8.41 -5.24
CA VAL A 9 7.06 8.35 -6.36
C VAL A 9 7.63 9.73 -6.62
N GLU A 10 8.91 9.89 -6.30
CA GLU A 10 9.70 11.07 -6.62
C GLU A 10 10.44 10.88 -7.95
N PHE A 11 10.47 11.93 -8.77
CA PHE A 11 11.18 11.92 -10.05
C PHE A 11 12.31 12.93 -10.02
N SER A 12 13.54 12.49 -10.32
CA SER A 12 14.70 13.37 -10.43
C SER A 12 15.35 13.28 -11.82
N GLY A 13 15.86 14.41 -12.30
CA GLY A 13 16.39 14.53 -13.66
C GLY A 13 16.07 15.90 -14.28
N ASN A 14 15.90 15.94 -15.60
CA ASN A 14 15.54 17.16 -16.31
C ASN A 14 14.05 17.53 -16.07
N GLU A 15 13.80 18.73 -15.54
CA GLU A 15 12.45 19.19 -15.18
C GLU A 15 11.47 19.23 -16.36
N GLU A 16 11.92 19.62 -17.57
CA GLU A 16 11.05 19.67 -18.75
C GLU A 16 10.63 18.25 -19.20
N VAL A 17 11.54 17.27 -19.06
CA VAL A 17 11.24 15.86 -19.33
C VAL A 17 10.25 15.32 -18.31
N ILE A 18 10.46 15.60 -17.02
CA ILE A 18 9.57 15.15 -15.93
C ILE A 18 8.18 15.74 -16.11
N ALA A 19 8.07 17.04 -16.39
CA ALA A 19 6.80 17.70 -16.63
C ALA A 19 6.05 17.08 -17.82
N ARG A 20 6.76 16.80 -18.93
CA ARG A 20 6.18 16.10 -20.09
C ARG A 20 5.70 14.69 -19.73
N MET A 21 6.50 13.95 -18.97
CA MET A 21 6.13 12.61 -18.52
C MET A 21 4.87 12.63 -17.66
N LYS A 22 4.81 13.50 -16.63
CA LYS A 22 3.63 13.67 -15.77
C LYS A 22 2.38 14.02 -16.58
N GLU A 23 2.50 14.88 -17.60
CA GLU A 23 1.41 15.20 -18.51
C GLU A 23 0.94 14.00 -19.36
N GLU A 24 1.85 13.13 -19.78
CA GLU A 24 1.51 11.96 -20.60
C GLU A 24 0.83 10.84 -19.81
N ILE A 25 1.15 10.71 -18.51
CA ILE A 25 0.63 9.62 -17.67
C ILE A 25 -0.67 9.95 -16.94
N LYS A 26 -1.08 11.22 -16.90
CA LYS A 26 -2.32 11.63 -16.22
C LYS A 26 -3.59 11.41 -17.07
N SER A 27 -4.73 11.28 -16.39
CA SER A 27 -6.08 11.29 -16.97
C SER A 27 -6.88 12.49 -16.43
N GLU A 28 -8.18 12.57 -16.74
CA GLU A 28 -9.05 13.60 -16.14
C GLU A 28 -9.25 13.40 -14.64
N ASP A 29 -9.21 12.15 -14.17
CA ASP A 29 -9.52 11.75 -12.80
C ASP A 29 -8.29 11.34 -11.97
N ARG A 30 -7.12 11.15 -12.58
CA ARG A 30 -5.91 10.63 -11.92
C ARG A 30 -4.66 11.36 -12.37
N VAL A 31 -3.76 11.65 -11.43
CA VAL A 31 -2.43 12.19 -11.76
C VAL A 31 -1.50 11.12 -12.34
N ILE A 32 -1.80 9.84 -12.10
CA ILE A 32 -1.16 8.69 -12.74
C ILE A 32 -2.23 7.66 -13.14
N ASP A 33 -2.40 7.45 -14.44
CA ASP A 33 -3.31 6.46 -15.02
C ASP A 33 -2.49 5.36 -15.70
N PHE A 34 -2.61 4.15 -15.16
CA PHE A 34 -1.85 3.00 -15.61
C PHE A 34 -2.17 2.65 -17.08
N ASN A 35 -3.37 2.98 -17.57
CA ASN A 35 -3.71 2.78 -18.97
C ASN A 35 -3.01 3.74 -19.92
N LYS A 36 -2.51 4.88 -19.45
CA LYS A 36 -1.67 5.80 -20.25
C LYS A 36 -0.25 5.26 -20.42
N ILE A 37 0.19 4.42 -19.50
CA ILE A 37 1.54 3.83 -19.47
C ILE A 37 1.53 2.46 -20.17
N ALA A 38 0.67 1.56 -19.70
CA ALA A 38 0.50 0.20 -20.19
C ALA A 38 -1.02 -0.09 -20.32
N PRO A 39 -1.65 0.25 -21.46
CA PRO A 39 -3.09 0.08 -21.66
C PRO A 39 -3.48 -1.39 -21.64
N ILE A 40 -4.53 -1.72 -20.88
CA ILE A 40 -5.16 -3.04 -20.98
C ILE A 40 -5.73 -3.26 -22.39
N PRO A 41 -5.51 -4.43 -23.01
CA PRO A 41 -6.18 -4.79 -24.25
C PRO A 41 -7.70 -4.76 -24.07
N ILE A 42 -8.41 -4.11 -24.99
CA ILE A 42 -9.87 -3.96 -24.91
C ILE A 42 -10.59 -5.31 -24.85
N GLU A 43 -10.01 -6.34 -25.48
CA GLU A 43 -10.50 -7.71 -25.49
C GLU A 43 -10.51 -8.37 -24.10
N LEU A 44 -9.64 -7.91 -23.20
CA LEU A 44 -9.57 -8.42 -21.82
C LEU A 44 -10.49 -7.65 -20.88
N VAL A 45 -10.98 -6.47 -21.27
CA VAL A 45 -11.85 -5.65 -20.40
C VAL A 45 -13.15 -6.41 -20.07
N ASP A 46 -13.50 -6.38 -18.79
CA ASP A 46 -14.61 -7.10 -18.15
C ASP A 46 -14.67 -8.62 -18.37
N THR A 47 -13.55 -9.26 -18.70
CA THR A 47 -13.42 -10.73 -18.61
C THR A 47 -13.46 -11.22 -17.16
N GLN A 48 -13.52 -12.53 -16.94
CA GLN A 48 -13.57 -13.10 -15.59
C GLN A 48 -12.23 -13.74 -15.18
N SER A 49 -11.84 -13.60 -13.91
CA SER A 49 -10.74 -14.34 -13.30
C SER A 49 -11.23 -15.21 -12.12
N PRO A 50 -10.91 -16.53 -12.08
CA PRO A 50 -10.30 -17.29 -13.17
C PRO A 50 -11.22 -17.31 -14.41
N THR A 51 -10.63 -17.52 -15.59
CA THR A 51 -11.38 -17.54 -16.85
C THR A 51 -12.49 -18.60 -16.83
N ARG A 52 -13.74 -18.18 -17.02
CA ARG A 52 -14.89 -19.07 -17.16
C ARG A 52 -15.09 -19.46 -18.62
N ILE A 53 -14.84 -20.72 -18.93
CA ILE A 53 -15.07 -21.27 -20.27
C ILE A 53 -16.55 -21.61 -20.46
N ILE A 54 -17.15 -21.09 -21.53
CA ILE A 54 -18.54 -21.32 -21.94
C ILE A 54 -18.61 -21.81 -23.39
N SER A 55 -19.73 -22.41 -23.79
CA SER A 55 -19.97 -22.79 -25.18
C SER A 55 -20.13 -21.58 -26.09
N GLN A 56 -19.97 -21.78 -27.41
CA GLN A 56 -20.20 -20.71 -28.39
C GLN A 56 -21.62 -20.15 -28.32
N GLU A 57 -22.63 -21.01 -28.11
CA GLU A 57 -24.02 -20.60 -27.99
C GLU A 57 -24.24 -19.70 -26.75
N GLU A 58 -23.67 -20.08 -25.60
CA GLU A 58 -23.74 -19.27 -24.38
C GLU A 58 -23.01 -17.93 -24.54
N TYR A 59 -21.88 -17.92 -25.24
CA TYR A 59 -21.13 -16.71 -25.55
C TYR A 59 -21.96 -15.74 -26.42
N ASP A 60 -22.55 -16.24 -27.50
CA ASP A 60 -23.37 -15.44 -28.40
C ASP A 60 -24.60 -14.85 -27.67
N GLN A 61 -25.25 -15.65 -26.81
CA GLN A 61 -26.35 -15.19 -25.96
C GLN A 61 -25.91 -14.12 -24.95
N GLN A 62 -24.73 -14.29 -24.33
CA GLN A 62 -24.15 -13.30 -23.42
C GLN A 62 -23.91 -11.98 -24.13
N GLU A 63 -23.25 -11.99 -25.30
CA GLU A 63 -22.93 -10.76 -26.03
C GLU A 63 -24.17 -10.06 -26.57
N GLU A 64 -25.18 -10.82 -27.06
CA GLU A 64 -26.47 -10.24 -27.48
C GLU A 64 -27.17 -9.53 -26.30
N ARG A 65 -27.19 -10.16 -25.13
CA ARG A 65 -27.79 -9.61 -23.91
C ARG A 65 -27.06 -8.35 -23.45
N ILE A 66 -25.72 -8.36 -23.42
CA ILE A 66 -24.90 -7.20 -23.03
C ILE A 66 -25.11 -6.05 -24.03
N ALA A 67 -25.14 -6.32 -25.33
CA ALA A 67 -25.37 -5.31 -26.36
C ALA A 67 -26.76 -4.64 -26.25
N LYS A 68 -27.76 -5.36 -25.73
CA LYS A 68 -29.10 -4.81 -25.42
C LYS A 68 -29.17 -4.08 -24.07
N GLY A 69 -28.10 -4.09 -23.27
CA GLY A 69 -28.08 -3.53 -21.92
C GLY A 69 -28.85 -4.36 -20.89
N GLU A 70 -29.16 -5.62 -21.20
CA GLU A 70 -29.91 -6.53 -20.33
C GLU A 70 -29.01 -7.14 -19.25
N LEU A 71 -28.41 -6.29 -18.41
CA LEU A 71 -27.47 -6.69 -17.37
C LEU A 71 -28.16 -7.44 -16.22
N THR A 72 -27.50 -8.47 -15.71
CA THR A 72 -27.88 -9.13 -14.45
C THR A 72 -27.70 -8.17 -13.28
N ASP A 73 -28.35 -8.44 -12.15
CA ASP A 73 -28.20 -7.59 -10.96
C ASP A 73 -26.75 -7.59 -10.44
N SER A 74 -26.05 -8.71 -10.58
CA SER A 74 -24.62 -8.81 -10.27
C SER A 74 -23.78 -7.91 -11.17
N GLU A 75 -24.02 -7.91 -12.48
CA GLU A 75 -23.26 -7.06 -13.41
C GLU A 75 -23.53 -5.57 -13.24
N LYS A 76 -24.77 -5.21 -12.87
CA LYS A 76 -25.10 -3.82 -12.51
C LYS A 76 -24.37 -3.38 -11.24
N GLN A 77 -24.23 -4.27 -10.28
CA GLN A 77 -23.62 -3.95 -8.99
C GLN A 77 -22.09 -3.97 -9.02
N TRP A 78 -21.49 -4.92 -9.74
CA TRP A 78 -20.05 -5.23 -9.66
C TRP A 78 -19.29 -5.08 -10.97
N GLY A 79 -19.98 -4.72 -12.06
CA GLY A 79 -19.42 -4.67 -13.40
C GLY A 79 -19.56 -5.98 -14.17
N LEU A 80 -19.29 -5.93 -15.46
CA LEU A 80 -19.42 -7.08 -16.36
C LEU A 80 -18.40 -8.18 -16.00
N SER A 81 -18.80 -9.43 -16.23
CA SER A 81 -17.97 -10.62 -16.00
C SER A 81 -18.19 -11.61 -17.15
N ARG A 82 -17.49 -11.36 -18.26
CA ARG A 82 -17.63 -12.12 -19.50
C ARG A 82 -17.00 -13.51 -19.36
N GLY A 83 -17.79 -14.53 -19.67
CA GLY A 83 -17.25 -15.85 -20.00
C GLY A 83 -16.64 -15.83 -21.41
N LEU A 84 -15.65 -16.69 -21.66
CA LEU A 84 -14.98 -16.82 -22.95
C LEU A 84 -15.20 -18.22 -23.52
N THR A 85 -15.17 -18.34 -24.84
CA THR A 85 -15.00 -19.67 -25.45
C THR A 85 -13.57 -20.17 -25.25
N GLN A 86 -13.35 -21.48 -25.36
CA GLN A 86 -12.00 -22.04 -25.26
C GLN A 86 -11.06 -21.43 -26.31
N GLU A 87 -11.54 -21.26 -27.55
CA GLU A 87 -10.77 -20.69 -28.66
C GLU A 87 -10.35 -19.25 -28.39
N LEU A 88 -11.25 -18.39 -27.90
CA LEU A 88 -10.93 -17.01 -27.53
C LEU A 88 -9.95 -16.95 -26.36
N ALA A 89 -10.14 -17.81 -25.34
CA ALA A 89 -9.23 -17.86 -24.21
C ALA A 89 -7.81 -18.26 -24.64
N ASP A 90 -7.68 -19.20 -25.58
CA ASP A 90 -6.39 -19.62 -26.13
C ASP A 90 -5.77 -18.54 -27.03
N GLU A 91 -6.58 -17.86 -27.83
CA GLU A 91 -6.16 -16.72 -28.64
C GLU A 91 -5.63 -15.57 -27.76
N TYR A 92 -6.35 -15.22 -26.69
CA TYR A 92 -5.95 -14.15 -25.78
C TYR A 92 -4.67 -14.50 -25.03
N ARG A 93 -4.54 -15.74 -24.55
CA ARG A 93 -3.27 -16.22 -23.97
C ARG A 93 -2.12 -16.12 -24.96
N ALA A 94 -2.34 -16.49 -26.23
CA ALA A 94 -1.30 -16.40 -27.25
C ALA A 94 -0.91 -14.96 -27.58
N LYS A 95 -1.87 -14.02 -27.59
CA LYS A 95 -1.64 -12.62 -27.92
C LYS A 95 -1.09 -11.78 -26.77
N PHE A 96 -1.64 -11.98 -25.57
CA PHE A 96 -1.45 -11.10 -24.42
C PHE A 96 -0.80 -11.80 -23.21
N GLY A 97 -0.53 -13.10 -23.31
CA GLY A 97 -0.04 -13.93 -22.21
C GLY A 97 -1.13 -14.38 -21.23
N HIS A 98 -2.31 -13.75 -21.30
CA HIS A 98 -3.42 -13.97 -20.36
C HIS A 98 -4.76 -13.98 -21.09
N SER A 99 -5.73 -14.71 -20.54
CA SER A 99 -7.13 -14.74 -21.01
C SER A 99 -8.08 -13.88 -20.19
N ASP A 100 -7.58 -13.20 -19.15
CA ASP A 100 -8.39 -12.37 -18.27
C ASP A 100 -7.67 -11.07 -17.86
N TRP A 101 -8.45 -10.04 -17.56
CA TRP A 101 -7.95 -8.72 -17.16
C TRP A 101 -7.07 -8.79 -15.92
N TYR A 102 -7.44 -9.63 -14.94
CA TYR A 102 -6.79 -9.69 -13.65
C TYR A 102 -5.36 -10.23 -13.78
N GLY A 103 -5.20 -11.36 -14.48
CA GLY A 103 -3.89 -11.93 -14.75
C GLY A 103 -3.01 -10.95 -15.54
N TRP A 104 -3.59 -10.28 -16.55
CA TRP A 104 -2.86 -9.30 -17.35
C TRP A 104 -2.42 -8.08 -16.52
N GLN A 105 -3.28 -7.50 -15.70
CA GLN A 105 -2.96 -6.34 -14.87
C GLN A 105 -1.89 -6.67 -13.83
N ASN A 106 -1.97 -7.82 -13.16
CA ASN A 106 -0.90 -8.22 -12.25
C ASN A 106 0.44 -8.43 -12.97
N ALA A 107 0.43 -8.98 -14.19
CA ALA A 107 1.66 -9.22 -14.95
C ALA A 107 2.28 -7.96 -15.57
N ASN A 108 1.47 -6.94 -15.89
CA ASN A 108 1.93 -5.73 -16.59
C ASN A 108 2.03 -4.50 -15.69
N TRP A 109 1.15 -4.39 -14.70
CA TRP A 109 1.17 -3.30 -13.72
C TRP A 109 1.86 -3.71 -12.42
N GLY A 110 1.69 -4.97 -12.01
CA GLY A 110 2.11 -5.44 -10.69
C GLY A 110 0.99 -5.39 -9.65
N THR A 111 -0.19 -4.86 -10.02
CA THR A 111 -1.31 -4.64 -9.10
C THR A 111 -2.62 -5.08 -9.74
N LYS A 112 -3.63 -5.29 -8.89
CA LYS A 112 -4.98 -5.63 -9.33
C LYS A 112 -5.69 -4.47 -10.02
N TRP A 113 -5.52 -3.26 -9.52
CA TRP A 113 -6.29 -2.10 -9.98
C TRP A 113 -5.36 -0.92 -10.28
N ASN A 114 -5.89 0.00 -11.06
CA ASN A 114 -5.27 1.29 -11.36
C ASN A 114 -5.10 2.12 -10.06
N ALA A 115 -4.24 3.13 -10.08
CA ALA A 115 -3.98 4.01 -8.94
C ALA A 115 -5.26 4.72 -8.47
N SER A 116 -5.60 4.67 -7.18
CA SER A 116 -6.65 5.49 -6.56
C SER A 116 -6.06 6.61 -5.71
N ASP A 117 -6.90 7.57 -5.30
CA ASP A 117 -6.56 8.64 -4.35
C ASP A 117 -5.22 9.32 -4.67
N SER A 118 -5.06 9.67 -5.94
CA SER A 118 -3.77 10.10 -6.48
C SER A 118 -3.63 11.62 -6.44
N GLU A 119 -2.52 12.12 -5.91
CA GLU A 119 -2.22 13.56 -5.77
C GLU A 119 -0.78 13.87 -6.21
N ASP A 120 -0.57 15.03 -6.83
CA ASP A 120 0.76 15.51 -7.24
C ASP A 120 1.18 16.68 -6.34
N TYR A 121 2.21 16.46 -5.53
CA TYR A 121 2.77 17.45 -4.61
C TYR A 121 3.90 18.28 -5.23
N GLY A 122 4.12 18.14 -6.54
CA GLY A 122 5.21 18.79 -7.28
C GLY A 122 6.46 17.93 -7.27
N ASP A 123 7.04 17.71 -6.09
CA ASP A 123 8.28 16.93 -5.93
C ASP A 123 8.04 15.43 -6.08
N PHE A 124 6.91 14.93 -5.56
CA PHE A 124 6.49 13.53 -5.69
C PHE A 124 5.00 13.41 -6.02
N ILE A 125 4.62 12.25 -6.53
CA ILE A 125 3.22 11.84 -6.71
C ILE A 125 2.91 10.80 -5.62
N GLU A 126 1.82 11.00 -4.89
CA GLU A 126 1.24 10.02 -3.97
C GLU A 126 0.04 9.34 -4.64
N PHE A 127 -0.12 8.03 -4.44
CA PHE A 127 -1.33 7.29 -4.84
C PHE A 127 -1.44 5.93 -4.14
N ASN A 128 -2.66 5.39 -4.12
CA ASN A 128 -2.94 4.07 -3.58
C ASN A 128 -3.07 2.99 -4.66
N THR A 129 -2.65 1.77 -4.35
CA THR A 129 -2.87 0.59 -5.19
C THR A 129 -3.36 -0.59 -4.39
N ALA A 130 -4.12 -1.48 -5.03
CA ALA A 130 -4.57 -2.71 -4.40
C ALA A 130 -3.42 -3.73 -4.29
N TRP A 131 -3.15 -4.17 -3.06
CA TRP A 131 -2.28 -5.29 -2.64
C TRP A 131 -0.77 -5.18 -2.85
N ALA A 132 -0.31 -4.40 -3.83
CA ALA A 132 1.12 -4.28 -4.12
C ALA A 132 1.45 -2.90 -4.69
N THR A 133 2.73 -2.51 -4.60
CA THR A 133 3.27 -1.40 -5.38
C THR A 133 3.33 -1.76 -6.87
N PRO A 134 3.05 -0.84 -7.81
CA PRO A 134 2.98 -1.13 -9.25
C PRO A 134 4.36 -1.23 -9.90
N PHE A 135 5.20 -2.16 -9.42
CA PHE A 135 6.59 -2.31 -9.82
C PHE A 135 6.77 -2.46 -11.34
N TYR A 136 6.02 -3.38 -11.97
CA TYR A 136 6.17 -3.63 -13.41
C TYR A 136 5.75 -2.43 -14.27
N LEU A 137 4.73 -1.69 -13.83
CA LEU A 137 4.31 -0.45 -14.48
C LEU A 137 5.42 0.60 -14.43
N LEU A 138 6.00 0.81 -13.25
CA LEU A 138 7.04 1.82 -13.04
C LEU A 138 8.32 1.46 -13.77
N VAL A 139 8.66 0.16 -13.88
CA VAL A 139 9.74 -0.32 -14.75
C VAL A 139 9.48 0.03 -16.21
N ALA A 140 8.26 -0.20 -16.72
CA ALA A 140 7.91 0.14 -18.10
C ALA A 140 8.00 1.66 -18.35
N LEU A 141 7.55 2.46 -17.38
CA LEU A 141 7.65 3.92 -17.46
C LEU A 141 9.11 4.41 -17.42
N SER A 142 9.93 3.85 -16.53
CA SER A 142 11.36 4.15 -16.43
C SER A 142 12.13 3.80 -17.71
N LYS A 143 11.73 2.74 -18.44
CA LYS A 143 12.29 2.44 -19.78
C LYS A 143 11.93 3.50 -20.82
N LYS A 144 10.74 4.08 -20.72
CA LYS A 144 10.26 5.11 -21.66
C LYS A 144 10.96 6.46 -21.44
N TYR A 145 11.34 6.75 -20.20
CA TYR A 145 12.07 7.97 -19.80
C TYR A 145 13.41 7.61 -19.15
N PRO A 146 14.37 7.10 -19.94
CA PRO A 146 15.60 6.50 -19.42
C PRO A 146 16.53 7.49 -18.71
N GLU A 147 16.34 8.80 -18.89
CA GLU A 147 17.05 9.88 -18.22
C GLU A 147 16.43 10.30 -16.87
N VAL A 148 15.20 9.86 -16.57
CA VAL A 148 14.51 10.17 -15.31
C VAL A 148 14.77 9.05 -14.31
N ARG A 149 15.18 9.43 -13.09
CA ARG A 149 15.34 8.54 -11.95
C ARG A 149 14.05 8.53 -11.14
N PHE A 150 13.59 7.34 -10.77
CA PHE A 150 12.35 7.13 -10.03
C PHE A 150 12.73 6.65 -8.64
N SER A 151 12.45 7.43 -7.60
CA SER A 151 12.58 7.00 -6.20
C SER A 151 11.20 6.62 -5.71
N VAL A 152 11.00 5.35 -5.38
CA VAL A 152 9.69 4.81 -5.00
C VAL A 152 9.76 4.35 -3.56
N ARG A 153 8.80 4.81 -2.76
CA ARG A 153 8.60 4.36 -1.38
C ARG A 153 7.15 3.92 -1.25
N TYR A 154 6.90 2.79 -0.59
CA TYR A 154 5.56 2.25 -0.45
C TYR A 154 5.35 1.60 0.92
N ALA A 155 4.10 1.65 1.41
CA ALA A 155 3.71 1.04 2.68
C ALA A 155 2.25 0.56 2.63
N ASP A 156 2.02 -0.66 3.10
CA ASP A 156 0.70 -1.30 3.22
C ASP A 156 -0.08 -0.76 4.43
N GLU A 157 -1.41 -0.82 4.37
CA GLU A 157 -2.28 -0.61 5.52
C GLU A 157 -2.15 -1.71 6.58
N ASP A 158 -1.65 -2.89 6.19
CA ASP A 158 -1.12 -3.88 7.14
C ASP A 158 0.20 -3.37 7.73
N PHE A 159 0.08 -2.52 8.75
CA PHE A 159 1.15 -1.65 9.23
C PHE A 159 2.44 -2.40 9.58
N GLY A 160 3.58 -1.92 9.06
CA GLY A 160 4.89 -2.56 9.23
C GLY A 160 5.09 -3.84 8.42
N HIS A 161 4.16 -4.17 7.51
CA HIS A 161 4.30 -5.25 6.54
C HIS A 161 4.21 -4.68 5.11
N ASN A 162 4.76 -5.42 4.14
CA ASN A 162 4.73 -5.05 2.72
C ASN A 162 5.08 -3.56 2.48
N VAL A 163 6.21 -3.18 3.05
CA VAL A 163 6.78 -1.83 3.08
C VAL A 163 8.18 -1.88 2.48
N GLY A 164 8.57 -0.84 1.76
CA GLY A 164 9.89 -0.79 1.17
C GLY A 164 10.14 0.45 0.34
N GLU A 165 11.36 0.54 -0.15
CA GLU A 165 11.78 1.55 -1.11
C GLU A 165 12.72 0.98 -2.15
N PHE A 166 12.64 1.52 -3.36
CA PHE A 166 13.51 1.12 -4.44
C PHE A 166 13.65 2.25 -5.46
N VAL A 167 14.65 2.11 -6.30
CA VAL A 167 14.99 3.08 -7.32
C VAL A 167 15.05 2.44 -8.68
N LEU A 168 14.41 3.07 -9.65
CA LEU A 168 14.50 2.69 -11.06
C LEU A 168 15.25 3.73 -11.88
N GLN A 169 16.14 3.27 -12.75
CA GLN A 169 16.78 4.06 -13.80
C GLN A 169 16.80 3.25 -15.10
N ASN A 170 16.32 3.83 -16.20
CA ASN A 170 16.33 3.16 -17.52
C ASN A 170 15.70 1.75 -17.48
N GLY A 171 14.67 1.57 -16.64
CA GLY A 171 13.98 0.29 -16.50
C GLY A 171 14.69 -0.79 -15.71
N GLU A 172 15.75 -0.44 -14.99
CA GLU A 172 16.47 -1.34 -14.11
C GLU A 172 16.35 -0.84 -12.67
N GLU A 173 16.16 -1.77 -11.74
CA GLU A 173 16.30 -1.50 -10.31
C GLU A 173 17.77 -1.33 -9.98
N VAL A 174 18.14 -0.18 -9.44
CA VAL A 174 19.53 0.16 -9.13
C VAL A 174 19.82 0.19 -7.63
N GLU A 175 18.79 0.41 -6.80
CA GLU A 175 18.85 0.40 -5.34
C GLU A 175 17.52 -0.16 -4.81
N CYS A 176 17.57 -0.93 -3.72
CA CYS A 176 16.37 -1.38 -3.01
C CYS A 176 16.65 -1.60 -1.52
N ASN A 177 15.66 -1.28 -0.69
CA ASN A 177 15.58 -1.66 0.70
C ASN A 177 14.15 -2.12 1.00
N ILE A 178 13.99 -3.41 1.24
CA ILE A 178 12.69 -4.04 1.55
C ILE A 178 12.88 -4.81 2.86
N PRO A 179 12.61 -4.19 4.02
CA PRO A 179 12.76 -4.86 5.30
C PRO A 179 11.77 -6.01 5.44
N GLU A 180 12.13 -7.01 6.24
CA GLU A 180 11.20 -8.10 6.58
C GLU A 180 10.04 -7.53 7.41
N GLY A 181 8.81 -7.87 7.04
CA GLY A 181 7.62 -7.37 7.71
C GLY A 181 7.58 -7.74 9.20
N GLY A 182 7.12 -6.82 10.04
CA GLY A 182 7.08 -6.96 11.49
C GLY A 182 8.42 -6.71 12.19
N THR A 183 9.48 -6.32 11.46
CA THR A 183 10.73 -5.86 12.05
C THR A 183 10.66 -4.38 12.45
N TYR A 184 11.55 -3.96 13.37
CA TYR A 184 11.70 -2.57 13.77
C TYR A 184 11.87 -1.63 12.57
N GLU A 185 12.74 -2.00 11.63
CA GLU A 185 12.99 -1.22 10.40
C GLU A 185 11.73 -1.08 9.55
N ALA A 186 10.95 -2.15 9.40
CA ALA A 186 9.71 -2.11 8.63
C ALA A 186 8.66 -1.17 9.25
N TYR A 187 8.50 -1.20 10.57
CA TYR A 187 7.58 -0.28 11.26
C TYR A 187 8.04 1.18 11.17
N VAL A 188 9.32 1.47 11.43
CA VAL A 188 9.85 2.84 11.31
C VAL A 188 9.72 3.35 9.88
N MET A 189 10.00 2.51 8.88
CA MET A 189 9.81 2.88 7.47
C MET A 189 8.33 3.15 7.14
N ALA A 190 7.39 2.35 7.67
CA ALA A 190 5.96 2.57 7.48
C ALA A 190 5.48 3.88 8.15
N MET A 191 5.93 4.19 9.37
CA MET A 191 5.66 5.45 10.07
C MET A 191 6.10 6.65 9.23
N ASP A 192 7.33 6.61 8.71
CA ASP A 192 7.88 7.69 7.88
C ASP A 192 7.08 7.87 6.57
N ILE A 193 6.77 6.79 5.87
CA ILE A 193 6.03 6.86 4.58
C ILE A 193 4.59 7.32 4.77
N GLN A 194 3.91 6.89 5.83
CA GLN A 194 2.48 7.12 6.00
C GLN A 194 2.12 8.34 6.87
N TYR A 195 3.00 8.73 7.78
CA TYR A 195 2.76 9.79 8.77
C TYR A 195 3.80 10.91 8.72
N GLY A 196 4.92 10.71 8.03
CA GLY A 196 6.01 11.70 7.92
C GLY A 196 7.10 11.55 8.98
N GLY A 197 6.97 10.57 9.88
CA GLY A 197 7.94 10.29 10.91
C GLY A 197 7.37 9.46 12.06
N VAL A 198 8.25 9.06 12.98
CA VAL A 198 7.87 8.32 14.19
C VAL A 198 7.12 9.23 15.17
N ASP A 199 7.57 10.47 15.34
CA ASP A 199 6.94 11.45 16.23
C ASP A 199 5.50 11.76 15.76
N GLU A 200 5.32 12.03 14.47
CA GLU A 200 4.01 12.28 13.85
C GLU A 200 3.07 11.08 13.95
N TYR A 201 3.62 9.86 13.87
CA TYR A 201 2.83 8.65 14.07
C TYR A 201 2.26 8.60 15.50
N PHE A 202 3.11 8.76 16.52
CA PHE A 202 2.65 8.65 17.91
C PHE A 202 1.77 9.83 18.33
N ASP A 203 1.98 11.03 17.79
CA ASP A 203 1.09 12.18 18.00
C ASP A 203 -0.35 11.92 17.52
N CYS A 204 -0.52 11.09 16.48
CA CYS A 204 -1.83 10.79 15.89
C CYS A 204 -2.41 9.44 16.33
N ASN A 205 -1.62 8.58 16.98
CA ASN A 205 -2.00 7.20 17.33
C ASN A 205 -1.68 6.86 18.79
N GLU A 206 -1.66 7.83 19.70
CA GLU A 206 -1.35 7.61 21.12
C GLU A 206 -2.27 6.58 21.79
N GLU A 207 -3.50 6.43 21.30
CA GLU A 207 -4.50 5.46 21.77
C GLU A 207 -4.01 4.00 21.70
N ILE A 208 -2.99 3.72 20.87
CA ILE A 208 -2.33 2.41 20.78
C ILE A 208 -1.81 1.90 22.13
N PHE A 209 -1.51 2.81 23.06
CA PHE A 209 -1.02 2.47 24.38
C PHE A 209 -2.12 2.42 25.45
N ASN A 210 -3.36 2.81 25.14
CA ASN A 210 -4.43 2.95 26.12
C ASN A 210 -5.25 1.66 26.28
N GLU A 211 -5.63 1.03 25.16
CA GLU A 211 -6.61 -0.06 25.14
C GLU A 211 -5.95 -1.41 24.80
N LEU A 212 -5.27 -2.01 25.78
CA LEU A 212 -4.96 -3.45 25.72
C LEU A 212 -6.24 -4.25 25.97
N TRP A 213 -6.35 -5.45 25.38
CA TRP A 213 -7.52 -6.30 25.59
C TRP A 213 -7.60 -6.69 27.09
N ASP A 214 -8.78 -6.56 27.69
CA ASP A 214 -8.99 -6.70 29.15
C ASP A 214 -8.51 -8.04 29.77
N ASP A 215 -8.25 -9.07 28.96
CA ASP A 215 -7.71 -10.37 29.37
C ASP A 215 -6.20 -10.57 29.10
N GLU A 216 -5.50 -9.54 28.59
CA GLU A 216 -4.05 -9.59 28.39
C GLU A 216 -3.28 -9.45 29.72
N GLU A 217 -2.68 -10.56 30.15
CA GLU A 217 -1.74 -10.58 31.29
C GLU A 217 -0.31 -10.14 30.90
N GLU A 218 0.00 -10.08 29.59
CA GLU A 218 1.31 -9.74 29.04
C GLU A 218 1.18 -8.92 27.75
N LEU A 219 2.19 -8.09 27.44
CA LEU A 219 2.22 -7.30 26.21
C LEU A 219 2.37 -8.20 24.98
N GLY A 220 1.48 -8.02 24.00
CA GLY A 220 1.65 -8.60 22.67
C GLY A 220 2.92 -8.11 21.97
N ASN A 221 3.41 -8.89 20.99
CA ASN A 221 4.61 -8.56 20.22
C ASN A 221 4.52 -7.19 19.53
N TYR A 222 3.35 -6.85 18.99
CA TYR A 222 3.12 -5.59 18.30
C TYR A 222 3.28 -4.39 19.25
N ILE A 223 2.58 -4.39 20.38
CA ILE A 223 2.68 -3.30 21.36
C ILE A 223 4.09 -3.22 21.95
N SER A 224 4.73 -4.35 22.22
CA SER A 224 6.14 -4.37 22.66
C SER A 224 7.06 -3.68 21.66
N MET A 225 6.87 -3.94 20.36
CA MET A 225 7.62 -3.28 19.28
C MET A 225 7.34 -1.78 19.23
N MET A 226 6.07 -1.37 19.37
CA MET A 226 5.69 0.06 19.39
C MET A 226 6.31 0.80 20.57
N ILE A 227 6.37 0.18 21.75
CA ILE A 227 7.05 0.76 22.92
C ILE A 227 8.56 0.89 22.67
N ASP A 228 9.18 -0.13 22.08
CA ASP A 228 10.61 -0.08 21.77
C ASP A 228 10.91 1.05 20.76
N ILE A 229 10.11 1.19 19.70
CA ILE A 229 10.26 2.28 18.72
C ILE A 229 10.02 3.65 19.37
N ALA A 230 8.90 3.83 20.09
CA ALA A 230 8.56 5.07 20.77
C ALA A 230 9.70 5.52 21.71
N TYR A 231 10.20 4.59 22.53
CA TYR A 231 11.27 4.88 23.47
C TYR A 231 12.57 5.30 22.79
N ASP A 232 12.95 4.59 21.72
CA ASP A 232 14.19 4.86 20.98
C ASP A 232 14.14 6.20 20.21
N HIS A 233 12.94 6.72 19.97
CA HIS A 233 12.66 8.00 19.31
C HIS A 233 12.20 9.11 20.28
N ASP A 234 12.43 8.96 21.58
CA ASP A 234 12.08 9.95 22.61
C ASP A 234 10.56 10.23 22.77
N CYS A 235 9.68 9.39 22.21
CA CYS A 235 8.23 9.43 22.43
C CYS A 235 7.90 8.73 23.77
N TYR A 236 8.04 9.45 24.88
CA TYR A 236 7.85 8.92 26.22
C TYR A 236 6.44 9.15 26.79
N PRO A 237 6.03 8.38 27.81
CA PRO A 237 4.87 8.73 28.63
C PRO A 237 5.00 10.14 29.22
N TYR A 238 3.88 10.84 29.31
CA TYR A 238 3.78 12.21 29.78
C TYR A 238 2.79 12.34 30.95
N GLU A 239 2.75 13.51 31.60
CA GLU A 239 1.85 13.72 32.74
C GLU A 239 0.37 13.64 32.31
N ASP A 240 -0.41 12.84 33.04
CA ASP A 240 -1.83 12.59 32.76
C ASP A 240 -2.10 11.81 31.46
N CYS A 241 -1.13 11.03 30.96
CA CYS A 241 -1.38 10.08 29.87
C CYS A 241 -2.31 8.93 30.30
N GLU A 242 -3.13 8.43 29.38
CA GLU A 242 -4.09 7.33 29.62
C GLU A 242 -3.48 5.93 29.33
N TYR A 243 -2.16 5.82 29.35
CA TYR A 243 -1.47 4.60 28.94
C TYR A 243 -1.77 3.44 29.90
N HIS A 244 -1.98 2.26 29.32
CA HIS A 244 -2.24 1.04 30.05
C HIS A 244 -1.09 0.69 31.00
N LYS A 245 -1.42 0.09 32.15
CA LYS A 245 -0.45 -0.26 33.20
C LYS A 245 0.76 -1.04 32.68
N LEU A 246 0.54 -2.07 31.86
CA LEU A 246 1.63 -2.90 31.31
C LEU A 246 2.56 -2.10 30.39
N VAL A 247 2.02 -1.12 29.67
CA VAL A 247 2.81 -0.22 28.81
C VAL A 247 3.72 0.66 29.66
N LEU A 248 3.16 1.30 30.69
CA LEU A 248 3.92 2.12 31.63
C LEU A 248 5.01 1.30 32.36
N GLU A 249 4.71 0.08 32.80
CA GLU A 249 5.69 -0.82 33.41
C GLU A 249 6.86 -1.11 32.46
N ARG A 250 6.59 -1.39 31.18
CA ARG A 250 7.62 -1.63 30.17
C ARG A 250 8.48 -0.39 29.88
N PHE A 251 7.87 0.79 29.74
CA PHE A 251 8.61 2.06 29.59
C PHE A 251 9.52 2.31 30.80
N LYS A 252 9.03 2.04 32.02
CA LYS A 252 9.79 2.20 33.25
C LYS A 252 11.00 1.26 33.31
N GLU A 253 10.83 0.00 32.92
CA GLU A 253 11.95 -0.96 32.85
C GLU A 253 13.07 -0.45 31.94
N LYS A 254 12.73 0.03 30.74
CA LYS A 254 13.70 0.63 29.80
C LYS A 254 14.34 1.87 30.39
N ALA A 255 13.56 2.78 30.98
CA ALA A 255 14.07 3.97 31.65
C ALA A 255 15.02 3.68 32.82
N ILE A 256 14.78 2.61 33.59
CA ILE A 256 15.70 2.15 34.64
C ILE A 256 17.00 1.62 34.03
N ALA A 257 16.92 0.80 32.97
CA ALA A 257 18.08 0.23 32.31
C ALA A 257 19.02 1.30 31.74
N ASP A 258 18.46 2.40 31.24
CA ASP A 258 19.19 3.55 30.68
C ASP A 258 19.47 4.66 31.71
N GLU A 259 19.22 4.42 33.00
CA GLU A 259 19.47 5.36 34.10
C GLU A 259 18.74 6.73 33.95
N LYS A 260 17.59 6.77 33.25
CA LYS A 260 16.74 7.98 33.07
C LYS A 260 15.84 8.23 34.28
N PHE A 261 16.42 8.56 35.43
CA PHE A 261 15.69 8.62 36.71
C PHE A 261 14.54 9.64 36.78
N GLU A 262 14.61 10.77 36.08
CA GLU A 262 13.52 11.74 36.03
C GLU A 262 12.29 11.15 35.32
N LEU A 263 12.51 10.46 34.21
CA LEU A 263 11.46 9.73 33.49
C LEU A 263 10.88 8.59 34.34
N VAL A 264 11.73 7.84 35.06
CA VAL A 264 11.27 6.78 35.99
C VAL A 264 10.33 7.35 37.07
N ALA A 265 10.65 8.53 37.62
CA ALA A 265 9.81 9.17 38.63
C ALA A 265 8.46 9.64 38.05
N LEU A 266 8.46 10.17 36.83
CA LEU A 266 7.23 10.53 36.11
C LEU A 266 6.37 9.28 35.88
N ILE A 267 6.93 8.22 35.31
CA ILE A 267 6.18 6.99 35.00
C ILE A 267 5.64 6.35 36.27
N GLN A 268 6.40 6.36 37.38
CA GLN A 268 5.89 5.84 38.67
C GLN A 268 4.65 6.62 39.14
N LYS A 269 4.64 7.94 38.98
CA LYS A 269 3.49 8.77 39.36
C LYS A 269 2.24 8.40 38.55
N GLU A 270 2.39 8.15 37.25
CA GLU A 270 1.28 7.73 36.39
C GLU A 270 0.80 6.31 36.74
N LEU A 271 1.72 5.37 37.01
CA LEU A 271 1.38 4.02 37.48
C LEU A 271 0.56 4.02 38.77
N ASP A 272 0.89 4.90 39.72
CA ASP A 272 0.19 4.99 40.99
C ASP A 272 -1.28 5.41 40.81
N LYS A 273 -1.60 6.21 39.76
CA LYS A 273 -2.99 6.61 39.44
C LYS A 273 -3.82 5.43 38.93
N VAL A 274 -3.24 4.61 38.05
CA VAL A 274 -3.94 3.46 37.43
C VAL A 274 -4.27 2.36 38.44
N ILE A 275 -3.52 2.25 39.55
CA ILE A 275 -3.78 1.24 40.60
C ILE A 275 -4.92 1.66 41.54
N GLU A 276 -5.26 2.95 41.60
CA GLU A 276 -6.32 3.48 42.47
C GLU A 276 -7.74 3.37 41.86
N GLU A 277 -7.86 3.02 40.58
CA GLU A 277 -9.12 2.81 39.84
C GLU A 277 -9.57 1.33 39.83
#